data_AF-A0A930F064-F1
#
_entry.id   AF-A0A930F064-F1
#
_cell.length_a   1.000
_cell.length_b   1.000
_cell.length_c   1.000
_cell.angle_alpha   90.00
_cell.angle_beta   90.00
_cell.angle_gamma   90.00
#
_symmetry.space_group_name_H-M   'P 1'
#
loop_
_entity.id
_entity.type
_entity.pdbx_description
1 polymer ?
#
loop_
_entity_poly.entity_id
_entity_poly.type
_entity_poly.pdbx_seq_one_letter_code
_entity_poly.pdbx_strand_id
1 'polypeptide(L)'
;VLTGRKKLNGLNISSDTEKVFDNPAELIKALKNDPIISLYKEIRDTYLQKVEPKYTQYQAEIDALQKRYMAAQMNTDKERKFFPDANSTLRVTYGKVKGSEPADAVRYHYQTTLDGVMEKYIPNDYEFDVPKKLIDLYNRKDYGIYKNQDGKVPLAFTATNHTTGGNSGSPALDARGNLIGLNFDRQWEGTMSDINYDPRFSRNIMVDAKYILFIIDKFADSKWLIDEMKIVK
;
A
#
# COMPACT_ATOMS: atom_id res chain seq x y z
N VAL A 1 23.75 1.74 -17.27
CA VAL A 1 23.23 1.42 -18.63
C VAL A 1 21.98 2.26 -18.90
N LEU A 2 22.15 3.58 -19.08
CA LEU A 2 21.04 4.50 -19.37
C LEU A 2 21.04 4.99 -20.83
N THR A 3 22.08 4.64 -21.60
CA THR A 3 22.35 5.19 -22.93
C THR A 3 22.06 4.21 -24.07
N GLY A 4 21.69 2.96 -23.78
CA GLY A 4 21.58 1.88 -24.78
C GLY A 4 22.91 1.50 -25.45
N ARG A 5 23.96 2.34 -25.33
CA ARG A 5 25.33 2.05 -25.76
C ARG A 5 26.01 1.15 -24.75
N LYS A 6 26.40 -0.05 -25.18
CA LYS A 6 27.16 -0.99 -24.35
C LYS A 6 28.59 -0.52 -24.08
N LYS A 7 29.14 0.38 -24.90
CA LYS A 7 30.54 0.84 -24.80
C LYS A 7 30.70 2.36 -24.88
N LEU A 8 31.64 2.89 -24.10
CA LEU A 8 32.13 4.26 -24.10
C LEU A 8 33.65 4.23 -24.28
N ASN A 9 34.19 4.82 -25.35
CA ASN A 9 35.64 4.80 -25.63
C ASN A 9 36.26 3.38 -25.57
N GLY A 10 35.52 2.37 -26.04
CA GLY A 10 35.94 0.96 -26.02
C GLY A 10 35.66 0.19 -24.72
N LEU A 11 35.41 0.89 -23.62
CA LEU A 11 35.07 0.32 -22.30
C LEU A 11 33.58 0.01 -22.21
N ASN A 12 33.21 -1.10 -21.59
CA ASN A 12 31.80 -1.45 -21.42
C ASN A 12 31.21 -0.77 -20.18
N ILE A 13 30.12 0.00 -20.35
CA ILE A 13 29.53 0.81 -19.25
C ILE A 13 28.91 -0.07 -18.14
N SER A 14 28.58 -1.33 -18.42
CA SER A 14 28.04 -2.28 -17.43
C SER A 14 29.10 -3.12 -16.73
N SER A 15 30.24 -3.39 -17.37
CA SER A 15 31.28 -4.28 -16.83
C SER A 15 32.59 -3.57 -16.47
N ASP A 16 32.83 -2.37 -17.00
CA ASP A 16 34.03 -1.54 -16.75
C ASP A 16 33.65 -0.21 -16.07
N THR A 17 32.60 -0.23 -15.24
CA THR A 17 31.99 0.97 -14.66
C THR A 17 33.03 1.89 -14.00
N GLU A 18 33.91 1.35 -13.15
CA GLU A 18 34.96 2.13 -12.46
C GLU A 18 35.89 2.84 -13.46
N LYS A 19 36.39 2.11 -14.48
CA LYS A 19 37.28 2.65 -15.52
C LYS A 19 36.61 3.72 -16.38
N VAL A 20 35.29 3.64 -16.56
CA VAL A 20 34.51 4.67 -17.25
C VAL A 20 34.45 5.97 -16.42
N PHE A 21 34.44 5.88 -15.09
CA PHE A 21 34.45 7.03 -14.19
C PHE A 21 35.86 7.60 -13.92
N ASP A 22 36.93 6.83 -14.17
CA ASP A 22 38.33 7.27 -14.01
C ASP A 22 38.73 8.44 -14.94
N ASN A 23 37.98 8.69 -16.01
CA ASN A 23 38.18 9.85 -16.88
C ASN A 23 36.89 10.70 -17.01
N PRO A 24 36.58 11.54 -16.01
CA PRO A 24 35.35 12.32 -15.99
C PRO A 24 35.17 13.26 -17.19
N ALA A 25 36.26 13.82 -17.72
CA ALA A 25 36.20 14.75 -18.85
C ALA A 25 35.71 14.07 -20.13
N GLU A 26 36.27 12.90 -20.45
CA GLU A 26 35.84 12.09 -21.60
C GLU A 26 34.42 11.53 -21.39
N LEU A 27 34.09 11.11 -20.17
CA LEU A 27 32.74 10.68 -19.82
C LEU A 27 31.71 11.79 -20.06
N ILE A 28 31.96 13.01 -19.57
CA ILE A 28 31.08 14.17 -19.77
C ILE A 28 30.92 14.48 -21.27
N LYS A 29 32.02 14.48 -22.03
CA LYS A 29 32.00 14.73 -23.46
C LYS A 29 31.13 13.69 -24.19
N ALA A 30 31.29 12.43 -23.84
CA ALA A 30 30.54 11.35 -24.47
C ALA A 30 29.05 11.38 -24.08
N LEU A 31 28.73 11.67 -22.81
CA LEU A 31 27.35 11.88 -22.35
C LEU A 31 26.68 13.10 -23.00
N LYS A 32 27.42 14.19 -23.25
CA LYS A 32 26.88 15.36 -23.96
C LYS A 32 26.45 15.02 -25.39
N ASN A 33 27.13 14.09 -26.03
CA ASN A 33 26.86 13.63 -27.39
C ASN A 33 26.00 12.36 -27.45
N ASP A 34 25.51 11.88 -26.31
CA ASP A 34 24.70 10.68 -26.24
C ASP A 34 23.26 10.97 -26.72
N PRO A 35 22.72 10.23 -27.70
CA PRO A 35 21.38 10.48 -28.23
C PRO A 35 20.27 10.42 -27.19
N ILE A 36 20.36 9.55 -26.17
CA ILE A 36 19.35 9.45 -25.11
C ILE A 36 19.47 10.64 -24.17
N ILE A 37 20.69 11.07 -23.83
CA ILE A 37 20.90 12.28 -23.02
C ILE A 37 20.41 13.53 -23.76
N SER A 38 20.62 13.62 -25.07
CA SER A 38 20.10 14.71 -25.90
C SER A 38 18.57 14.72 -25.93
N LEU A 39 17.94 13.55 -26.14
CA LEU A 39 16.48 13.41 -26.09
C LEU A 39 15.92 13.78 -24.71
N TYR A 40 16.54 13.30 -23.63
CA TYR A 40 16.14 13.65 -22.26
C TYR A 40 16.23 15.16 -22.01
N LYS A 41 17.32 15.80 -22.46
CA LYS A 41 17.46 17.26 -22.36
C LYS A 41 16.35 17.96 -23.12
N GLU A 42 16.04 17.53 -24.34
CA GLU A 42 14.97 18.14 -25.14
C GLU A 42 13.60 18.01 -24.47
N ILE A 43 13.27 16.82 -23.93
CA ILE A 43 12.01 16.59 -23.20
C ILE A 43 11.96 17.47 -21.94
N ARG A 44 13.02 17.47 -21.14
CA ARG A 44 13.10 18.24 -19.90
C ARG A 44 13.02 19.73 -20.17
N ASP A 45 13.83 20.23 -21.10
CA ASP A 45 13.89 21.66 -21.40
C ASP A 45 12.56 22.13 -22.03
N THR A 46 11.90 21.28 -22.83
CA THR A 46 10.53 21.54 -23.31
C THR A 46 9.53 21.65 -22.15
N TYR A 47 9.57 20.74 -21.18
CA TYR A 47 8.71 20.81 -20.00
C TYR A 47 8.95 22.09 -19.19
N LEU A 48 10.22 22.36 -18.84
CA LEU A 48 10.61 23.52 -18.02
C LEU A 48 10.28 24.86 -18.70
N GLN A 49 10.37 24.92 -20.03
CA GLN A 49 10.11 26.17 -20.77
C GLN A 49 8.63 26.36 -21.13
N LYS A 50 7.92 25.28 -21.50
CA LYS A 50 6.57 25.38 -22.08
C LYS A 50 5.44 25.00 -21.11
N VAL A 51 5.72 24.21 -20.09
CA VAL A 51 4.70 23.64 -19.20
C VAL A 51 4.84 24.17 -17.78
N GLU A 52 6.01 24.00 -17.16
CA GLU A 52 6.24 24.30 -15.75
C GLU A 52 5.85 25.74 -15.33
N PRO A 53 6.16 26.81 -16.09
CA PRO A 53 5.87 28.16 -15.64
C PRO A 53 4.37 28.43 -15.53
N LYS A 54 3.58 28.00 -16.53
CA LYS A 54 2.12 28.14 -16.53
C LYS A 54 1.47 27.23 -15.51
N TYR A 55 1.94 25.99 -15.39
CA TYR A 55 1.45 25.05 -14.39
C TYR A 55 1.63 25.62 -12.98
N THR A 56 2.82 26.11 -12.65
CA THR A 56 3.14 26.70 -11.34
C THR A 56 2.29 27.92 -11.04
N GLN A 57 2.10 28.81 -12.02
CA GLN A 57 1.22 29.96 -11.89
C GLN A 57 -0.22 29.53 -11.56
N TYR A 58 -0.80 28.64 -12.37
CA TYR A 58 -2.19 28.21 -12.17
C TYR A 58 -2.37 27.44 -10.87
N GLN A 59 -1.40 26.62 -10.46
CA GLN A 59 -1.47 25.90 -9.18
C GLN A 59 -1.51 26.88 -8.00
N ALA A 60 -0.70 27.94 -8.02
CA ALA A 60 -0.73 28.96 -6.96
C ALA A 60 -2.08 29.69 -6.89
N GLU A 61 -2.69 29.98 -8.04
CA GLU A 61 -4.05 30.57 -8.11
C GLU A 61 -5.11 29.60 -7.56
N ILE A 62 -5.05 28.32 -7.96
CA ILE A 62 -5.94 27.25 -7.48
C ILE A 62 -5.82 27.09 -5.97
N ASP A 63 -4.61 27.03 -5.41
CA ASP A 63 -4.39 26.85 -3.97
C ASP A 63 -4.98 28.00 -3.17
N ALA A 64 -4.81 29.24 -3.64
CA ALA A 64 -5.39 30.42 -3.02
C ALA A 64 -6.92 30.40 -3.03
N LEU A 65 -7.52 29.94 -4.15
CA LEU A 65 -8.97 29.77 -4.28
C LEU A 65 -9.50 28.62 -3.41
N GLN A 66 -8.80 27.49 -3.37
CA GLN A 66 -9.16 26.32 -2.56
C GLN A 66 -9.18 26.68 -1.07
N LYS A 67 -8.20 27.47 -0.60
CA LYS A 67 -8.19 27.99 0.78
C LYS A 67 -9.45 28.82 1.09
N ARG A 68 -9.84 29.72 0.19
CA ARG A 68 -11.07 30.54 0.35
C ARG A 68 -12.32 29.67 0.30
N TYR A 69 -12.35 28.68 -0.58
CA TYR A 69 -13.47 27.76 -0.72
C TYR A 69 -13.69 26.92 0.54
N MET A 70 -12.63 26.34 1.10
CA MET A 70 -12.72 25.58 2.36
C MET A 70 -13.21 26.45 3.52
N ALA A 71 -12.70 27.68 3.63
CA ALA A 71 -13.18 28.65 4.64
C ALA A 71 -14.67 28.98 4.45
N ALA A 72 -15.13 29.13 3.20
CA ALA A 72 -16.54 29.35 2.90
C ALA A 72 -17.41 28.14 3.29
N GLN A 73 -16.99 26.91 2.93
CA GLN A 73 -17.69 25.68 3.30
C GLN A 73 -17.86 25.55 4.82
N MET A 74 -16.78 25.75 5.58
CA MET A 74 -16.83 25.72 7.06
C MET A 74 -17.69 26.86 7.65
N ASN A 75 -17.85 27.97 6.93
CA ASN A 75 -18.69 29.10 7.35
C ASN A 75 -20.18 28.89 7.04
N THR A 76 -20.52 28.18 5.97
CA THR A 76 -21.91 27.98 5.54
C THR A 76 -22.53 26.68 6.06
N ASP A 77 -21.77 25.59 6.08
CA ASP A 77 -22.25 24.27 6.51
C ASP A 77 -21.80 24.00 7.96
N LYS A 78 -22.60 24.47 8.92
CA LYS A 78 -22.26 24.35 10.35
C LYS A 78 -22.58 22.97 10.95
N GLU A 79 -23.36 22.15 10.25
CA GLU A 79 -23.75 20.83 10.72
C GLU A 79 -22.73 19.75 10.33
N ARG A 80 -22.06 19.91 9.19
CA ARG A 80 -21.03 18.98 8.73
C ARG A 80 -19.81 18.97 9.65
N LYS A 81 -19.37 17.77 10.00
CA LYS A 81 -18.09 17.54 10.68
C LYS A 81 -16.95 17.58 9.68
N PHE A 82 -16.29 18.73 9.57
CA PHE A 82 -15.06 18.84 8.78
C PHE A 82 -13.89 18.15 9.49
N PHE A 83 -13.08 17.44 8.72
CA PHE A 83 -11.77 16.94 9.11
C PHE A 83 -10.76 17.41 8.06
N PRO A 84 -9.52 17.76 8.45
CA PRO A 84 -8.53 18.23 7.51
C PRO A 84 -8.09 17.09 6.58
N ASP A 85 -7.77 17.41 5.33
CA ASP A 85 -7.16 16.45 4.40
C ASP A 85 -5.90 15.82 5.00
N ALA A 86 -5.62 14.58 4.60
CA ALA A 86 -4.42 13.88 5.03
C ALA A 86 -3.16 14.59 4.49
N ASN A 87 -2.15 14.77 5.34
CA ASN A 87 -0.92 15.48 5.02
C ASN A 87 0.30 14.82 5.68
N SER A 88 0.31 13.49 5.73
CA SER A 88 1.37 12.69 6.35
C SER A 88 1.59 12.98 7.84
N THR A 89 0.53 13.38 8.55
CA THR A 89 0.52 13.54 10.01
C THR A 89 -0.31 12.45 10.67
N LEU A 90 -0.09 12.22 11.97
CA LEU A 90 -0.87 11.25 12.75
C LEU A 90 -2.36 11.61 12.76
N ARG A 91 -3.23 10.65 12.46
CA ARG A 91 -4.69 10.77 12.52
C ARG A 91 -5.31 9.53 13.16
N VAL A 92 -6.55 9.67 13.63
CA VAL A 92 -7.37 8.58 14.15
C VAL A 92 -8.65 8.49 13.33
N THR A 93 -8.99 7.28 12.90
CA THR A 93 -10.26 6.94 12.25
C THR A 93 -10.86 5.74 12.96
N TYR A 94 -12.18 5.63 12.97
CA TYR A 94 -12.89 4.56 13.66
C TYR A 94 -14.05 4.06 12.81
N GLY A 95 -14.48 2.83 13.10
CA GLY A 95 -15.47 2.14 12.32
C GLY A 95 -15.86 0.83 12.99
N LYS A 96 -16.48 -0.05 12.20
CA LYS A 96 -16.85 -1.39 12.63
C LYS A 96 -16.48 -2.40 11.56
N VAL A 97 -16.15 -3.61 12.00
CA VAL A 97 -15.97 -4.76 11.11
C VAL A 97 -17.26 -4.96 10.31
N LYS A 98 -17.13 -4.95 8.98
CA LYS A 98 -18.29 -5.01 8.07
C LYS A 98 -17.85 -5.46 6.68
N GLY A 99 -18.66 -6.34 6.08
CA GLY A 99 -18.52 -6.73 4.67
C GLY A 99 -19.05 -5.66 3.72
N SER A 100 -19.23 -6.02 2.45
CA SER A 100 -19.72 -5.13 1.40
C SER A 100 -20.60 -5.87 0.40
N GLU A 101 -21.39 -5.10 -0.35
CA GLU A 101 -22.30 -5.59 -1.40
C GLU A 101 -21.94 -4.81 -2.67
N PRO A 102 -20.93 -5.28 -3.44
CA PRO A 102 -20.38 -4.52 -4.57
C PRO A 102 -21.31 -4.47 -5.78
N ALA A 103 -22.21 -5.45 -5.91
CA ALA A 103 -23.15 -5.57 -7.03
C ALA A 103 -24.43 -6.28 -6.57
N ASP A 104 -25.46 -6.25 -7.42
CA ASP A 104 -26.70 -6.97 -7.16
C ASP A 104 -26.45 -8.48 -6.92
N ALA A 105 -27.10 -9.02 -5.89
CA ALA A 105 -26.95 -10.40 -5.41
C ALA A 105 -25.51 -10.86 -5.03
N VAL A 106 -24.51 -9.95 -5.01
CA VAL A 106 -23.14 -10.28 -4.60
C VAL A 106 -22.86 -9.71 -3.22
N ARG A 107 -22.43 -10.57 -2.31
CA ARG A 107 -22.06 -10.16 -0.94
C ARG A 107 -20.68 -10.67 -0.58
N TYR A 108 -19.80 -9.75 -0.21
CA TYR A 108 -18.52 -10.06 0.41
C TYR A 108 -18.68 -10.10 1.92
N HIS A 109 -18.35 -11.24 2.50
CA HIS A 109 -18.26 -11.38 3.95
C HIS A 109 -17.10 -10.53 4.50
N TYR A 110 -17.16 -10.18 5.79
CA TYR A 110 -16.18 -9.27 6.40
C TYR A 110 -14.83 -9.91 6.70
N GLN A 111 -14.73 -11.25 6.70
CA GLN A 111 -13.54 -12.00 7.10
C GLN A 111 -13.28 -13.14 6.12
N THR A 112 -12.02 -13.32 5.78
CA THR A 112 -11.45 -14.40 4.97
C THR A 112 -10.69 -15.39 5.87
N THR A 113 -10.42 -16.58 5.35
CA THR A 113 -9.72 -17.63 6.10
C THR A 113 -8.61 -18.26 5.27
N LEU A 114 -7.72 -19.01 5.91
CA LEU A 114 -6.67 -19.79 5.24
C LEU A 114 -7.21 -20.76 4.17
N ASP A 115 -8.46 -21.23 4.29
CA ASP A 115 -9.13 -21.99 3.23
C ASP A 115 -9.11 -21.25 1.88
N GLY A 116 -9.36 -19.93 1.87
CA GLY A 116 -9.37 -19.12 0.65
C GLY A 116 -7.99 -18.94 0.04
N VAL A 117 -6.91 -19.13 0.80
CA VAL A 117 -5.55 -19.22 0.25
C VAL A 117 -5.40 -20.52 -0.53
N MET A 118 -5.91 -21.63 0.02
CA MET A 118 -5.85 -22.94 -0.62
C MET A 118 -6.78 -23.06 -1.83
N GLU A 119 -7.92 -22.36 -1.82
CA GLU A 119 -8.81 -22.23 -2.99
C GLU A 119 -8.13 -21.51 -4.16
N LYS A 120 -7.20 -20.58 -3.86
CA LYS A 120 -6.45 -19.80 -4.84
C LYS A 120 -5.11 -20.42 -5.22
N TYR A 121 -4.65 -21.43 -4.49
CA TYR A 121 -3.31 -21.99 -4.65
C TYR A 121 -3.10 -22.58 -6.05
N ILE A 122 -2.05 -22.14 -6.75
CA ILE A 122 -1.60 -22.66 -8.04
C ILE A 122 -0.11 -23.01 -7.92
N PRO A 123 0.29 -24.29 -8.01
CA PRO A 123 1.68 -24.70 -7.83
C PRO A 123 2.63 -24.02 -8.83
N ASN A 124 3.70 -23.41 -8.31
CA ASN A 124 4.72 -22.66 -9.07
C ASN A 124 4.21 -21.40 -9.80
N ASP A 125 3.02 -20.91 -9.47
CA ASP A 125 2.56 -19.62 -9.97
C ASP A 125 3.28 -18.47 -9.25
N TYR A 126 3.59 -17.39 -9.98
CA TYR A 126 4.39 -16.30 -9.41
C TYR A 126 3.64 -15.47 -8.35
N GLU A 127 2.30 -15.48 -8.35
CA GLU A 127 1.46 -14.79 -7.37
C GLU A 127 0.79 -15.76 -6.39
N PHE A 128 0.39 -16.93 -6.88
CA PHE A 128 -0.51 -17.84 -6.18
C PHE A 128 0.13 -19.15 -5.71
N ASP A 129 1.47 -19.28 -5.78
CA ASP A 129 2.17 -20.39 -5.12
C ASP A 129 2.12 -20.24 -3.59
N VAL A 130 2.09 -21.37 -2.89
CA VAL A 130 1.98 -21.41 -1.42
C VAL A 130 3.13 -22.21 -0.84
N PRO A 131 3.88 -21.68 0.15
CA PRO A 131 4.99 -22.42 0.75
C PRO A 131 4.56 -23.77 1.32
N LYS A 132 5.32 -24.81 1.02
CA LYS A 132 5.04 -26.20 1.44
C LYS A 132 4.68 -26.33 2.93
N LYS A 133 5.39 -25.65 3.81
CA LYS A 133 5.11 -25.68 5.26
C LYS A 133 3.70 -25.18 5.60
N LEU A 134 3.20 -24.16 4.90
CA LEU A 134 1.85 -23.63 5.11
C LEU A 134 0.78 -24.63 4.61
N ILE A 135 1.04 -25.29 3.49
CA ILE A 135 0.20 -26.40 2.98
C ILE A 135 0.14 -27.55 3.99
N ASP A 136 1.27 -27.94 4.58
CA ASP A 136 1.34 -29.02 5.57
C ASP A 136 0.60 -28.67 6.88
N LEU A 137 0.68 -27.41 7.33
CA LEU A 137 -0.10 -26.91 8.47
C LEU A 137 -1.60 -26.93 8.17
N TYR A 138 -1.99 -26.52 6.96
CA TYR A 138 -3.37 -26.56 6.48
C TYR A 138 -3.94 -27.98 6.42
N ASN A 139 -3.20 -28.93 5.86
CA ASN A 139 -3.64 -30.31 5.70
C ASN A 139 -3.80 -31.03 7.05
N ARG A 140 -2.88 -30.77 7.99
CA ARG A 140 -2.93 -31.33 9.36
C ARG A 140 -3.87 -30.59 10.30
N LYS A 141 -4.42 -29.43 9.88
CA LYS A 141 -5.22 -28.54 10.72
C LYS A 141 -4.50 -28.13 12.02
N ASP A 142 -3.17 -27.98 11.97
CA ASP A 142 -2.36 -27.62 13.13
C ASP A 142 -2.43 -26.10 13.40
N TYR A 143 -3.61 -25.64 13.81
CA TYR A 143 -3.93 -24.22 13.97
C TYR A 143 -3.81 -23.73 15.42
N GLY A 144 -3.70 -24.64 16.39
CA GLY A 144 -3.63 -24.30 17.81
C GLY A 144 -4.78 -23.38 18.27
N ILE A 145 -4.42 -22.31 18.98
CA ILE A 145 -5.34 -21.31 19.54
C ILE A 145 -5.75 -20.22 18.54
N TYR A 146 -5.15 -20.22 17.34
CA TYR A 146 -5.35 -19.16 16.34
C TYR A 146 -6.59 -19.37 15.47
N LYS A 147 -7.29 -20.48 15.64
CA LYS A 147 -8.57 -20.71 14.98
C LYS A 147 -9.68 -19.79 15.52
N ASN A 148 -10.65 -19.50 14.67
CA ASN A 148 -11.93 -18.89 15.03
C ASN A 148 -12.89 -19.96 15.60
N GLN A 149 -14.11 -19.55 15.93
CA GLN A 149 -15.12 -20.45 16.52
C GLN A 149 -15.52 -21.59 15.57
N ASP A 150 -15.40 -21.39 14.26
CA ASP A 150 -15.68 -22.39 13.22
C ASP A 150 -14.50 -23.34 12.98
N GLY A 151 -13.42 -23.21 13.76
CA GLY A 151 -12.23 -24.05 13.63
C GLY A 151 -11.30 -23.69 12.48
N LYS A 152 -11.50 -22.52 11.83
CA LYS A 152 -10.70 -22.02 10.70
C LYS A 152 -9.69 -20.97 11.16
N VAL A 153 -8.55 -20.84 10.49
CA VAL A 153 -7.63 -19.71 10.75
C VAL A 153 -8.14 -18.48 10.00
N PRO A 154 -8.57 -17.40 10.68
CA PRO A 154 -8.93 -16.17 10.02
C PRO A 154 -7.67 -15.53 9.43
N LEU A 155 -7.77 -14.96 8.23
CA LEU A 155 -6.64 -14.40 7.47
C LEU A 155 -6.67 -12.87 7.48
N ALA A 156 -7.70 -12.30 6.86
CA ALA A 156 -7.87 -10.86 6.73
C ALA A 156 -9.34 -10.50 6.92
N PHE A 157 -9.59 -9.26 7.33
CA PHE A 157 -10.94 -8.73 7.51
C PHE A 157 -11.07 -7.27 7.07
N THR A 158 -12.30 -6.83 6.85
CA THR A 158 -12.64 -5.48 6.41
C THR A 158 -13.42 -4.70 7.47
N ALA A 159 -13.21 -3.39 7.50
CA ALA A 159 -13.98 -2.48 8.34
C ALA A 159 -14.31 -1.17 7.62
N THR A 160 -15.16 -0.36 8.25
CA THR A 160 -15.63 0.93 7.72
C THR A 160 -14.71 2.10 8.10
N ASN A 161 -13.42 1.85 8.33
CA ASN A 161 -12.48 2.90 8.69
C ASN A 161 -12.05 3.64 7.41
N HIS A 162 -12.02 4.98 7.47
CA HIS A 162 -11.57 5.80 6.34
C HIS A 162 -10.04 5.88 6.33
N THR A 163 -9.41 5.21 5.36
CA THR A 163 -7.95 5.11 5.21
C THR A 163 -7.52 5.52 3.80
N THR A 164 -6.23 5.82 3.63
CA THR A 164 -5.58 6.11 2.35
C THR A 164 -4.11 5.65 2.35
N GLY A 165 -3.36 5.97 1.29
CA GLY A 165 -1.91 5.79 1.25
C GLY A 165 -1.23 6.45 2.45
N GLY A 166 -0.32 5.73 3.11
CA GLY A 166 0.27 6.11 4.39
C GLY A 166 -0.34 5.42 5.61
N ASN A 167 -1.52 4.79 5.48
CA ASN A 167 -2.09 3.96 6.54
C ASN A 167 -1.60 2.50 6.54
N SER A 168 -0.74 2.10 5.60
CA SER A 168 -0.13 0.76 5.59
C SER A 168 0.64 0.53 6.90
N GLY A 169 0.37 -0.58 7.59
CA GLY A 169 0.93 -0.88 8.91
C GLY A 169 0.21 -0.21 10.08
N SER A 170 -0.92 0.50 9.87
CA SER A 170 -1.66 1.10 10.98
C SER A 170 -2.30 0.03 11.87
N PRO A 171 -2.20 0.14 13.21
CA PRO A 171 -2.83 -0.79 14.12
C PRO A 171 -4.34 -0.61 14.15
N ALA A 172 -5.09 -1.70 14.04
CA ALA A 172 -6.52 -1.73 14.30
C ALA A 172 -6.77 -2.23 15.73
N LEU A 173 -7.41 -1.40 16.54
CA LEU A 173 -7.63 -1.68 17.96
C LEU A 173 -9.10 -2.00 18.25
N ASP A 174 -9.35 -2.93 19.18
CA ASP A 174 -10.69 -3.17 19.72
C ASP A 174 -11.13 -2.04 20.67
N ALA A 175 -12.36 -2.14 21.19
CA ALA A 175 -12.93 -1.15 22.12
C ALA A 175 -12.16 -0.97 23.43
N ARG A 176 -11.20 -1.84 23.74
CA ARG A 176 -10.32 -1.79 24.91
C ARG A 176 -8.87 -1.46 24.56
N GLY A 177 -8.59 -1.11 23.31
CA GLY A 177 -7.25 -0.75 22.85
C GLY A 177 -6.34 -1.94 22.53
N ASN A 178 -6.87 -3.16 22.41
CA ASN A 178 -6.07 -4.34 22.06
C ASN A 178 -5.92 -4.44 20.53
N LEU A 179 -4.73 -4.79 20.05
CA LEU A 179 -4.48 -5.01 18.63
C LEU A 179 -5.26 -6.23 18.11
N ILE A 180 -6.13 -6.00 17.13
CA ILE A 180 -6.94 -7.05 16.47
C ILE A 180 -6.58 -7.24 15.00
N GLY A 181 -5.88 -6.28 14.40
CA GLY A 181 -5.41 -6.41 13.02
C GLY A 181 -4.45 -5.30 12.62
N LEU A 182 -3.87 -5.46 11.44
CA LEU A 182 -2.91 -4.52 10.85
C LEU A 182 -3.40 -4.12 9.46
N ASN A 183 -3.62 -2.82 9.25
CA ASN A 183 -4.11 -2.30 7.98
C ASN A 183 -3.06 -2.43 6.88
N PHE A 184 -3.46 -2.86 5.69
CA PHE A 184 -2.52 -2.94 4.55
C PHE A 184 -3.08 -2.41 3.23
N ASP A 185 -4.41 -2.38 3.04
CA ASP A 185 -4.99 -1.97 1.76
C ASP A 185 -6.44 -1.45 1.86
N ARG A 186 -7.06 -1.16 0.71
CA ARG A 186 -8.45 -0.71 0.55
C ARG A 186 -9.16 -1.54 -0.52
N GLN A 187 -10.45 -1.79 -0.32
CA GLN A 187 -11.27 -2.48 -1.31
C GLN A 187 -11.42 -1.66 -2.60
N TRP A 188 -11.51 -2.35 -3.74
CA TRP A 188 -11.63 -1.76 -5.08
C TRP A 188 -12.69 -0.65 -5.19
N GLU A 189 -13.93 -0.90 -4.76
CA GLU A 189 -15.02 0.08 -4.81
C GLU A 189 -14.77 1.31 -3.90
N GLY A 190 -13.82 1.20 -2.97
CA GLY A 190 -13.40 2.27 -2.07
C GLY A 190 -12.23 3.10 -2.57
N THR A 191 -11.64 2.80 -3.73
CA THR A 191 -10.45 3.52 -4.25
C THR A 191 -10.66 5.02 -4.45
N MET A 192 -11.92 5.46 -4.64
CA MET A 192 -12.28 6.88 -4.73
C MET A 192 -12.24 7.64 -3.39
N SER A 193 -11.98 6.97 -2.26
CA SER A 193 -12.16 7.54 -0.91
C SER A 193 -11.26 8.75 -0.59
N ASP A 194 -10.26 9.02 -1.42
CA ASP A 194 -9.39 10.20 -1.30
C ASP A 194 -10.11 11.48 -1.77
N ILE A 195 -11.13 11.32 -2.62
CA ILE A 195 -11.96 12.41 -3.13
C ILE A 195 -13.35 12.36 -2.51
N ASN A 196 -13.96 11.17 -2.42
CA ASN A 196 -15.29 10.99 -1.87
C ASN A 196 -15.42 9.66 -1.13
N TYR A 197 -15.65 9.72 0.18
CA TYR A 197 -15.89 8.53 0.99
C TYR A 197 -17.37 8.13 0.93
N ASP A 198 -17.67 6.90 0.50
CA ASP A 198 -19.02 6.34 0.55
C ASP A 198 -19.06 5.16 1.54
N PRO A 199 -19.77 5.29 2.68
CA PRO A 199 -19.83 4.25 3.70
C PRO A 199 -20.48 2.94 3.22
N ARG A 200 -21.20 2.95 2.10
CA ARG A 200 -21.77 1.72 1.51
C ARG A 200 -20.67 0.79 1.01
N PHE A 201 -19.66 1.35 0.33
CA PHE A 201 -18.66 0.57 -0.41
C PHE A 201 -17.24 0.68 0.16
N SER A 202 -16.85 1.82 0.73
CA SER A 202 -15.48 2.03 1.22
C SER A 202 -15.16 1.10 2.39
N ARG A 203 -14.15 0.24 2.21
CA ARG A 203 -13.62 -0.66 3.24
C ARG A 203 -12.10 -0.59 3.24
N ASN A 204 -11.52 -0.52 4.44
CA ASN A 204 -10.11 -0.80 4.63
C ASN A 204 -9.93 -2.31 4.86
N ILE A 205 -8.76 -2.84 4.46
CA ILE A 205 -8.42 -4.26 4.54
C ILE A 205 -7.27 -4.43 5.54
N MET A 206 -7.46 -5.34 6.49
CA MET A 206 -6.52 -5.61 7.56
C MET A 206 -6.21 -7.11 7.63
N VAL A 207 -4.96 -7.46 7.92
CA VAL A 207 -4.61 -8.83 8.30
C VAL A 207 -5.08 -9.06 9.74
N ASP A 208 -5.65 -10.23 10.01
CA ASP A 208 -6.12 -10.63 11.34
C ASP A 208 -4.92 -10.90 12.25
N ALA A 209 -4.93 -10.36 13.47
CA ALA A 209 -3.86 -10.58 14.43
C ALA A 209 -3.64 -12.08 14.71
N LYS A 210 -4.70 -12.91 14.67
CA LYS A 210 -4.55 -14.37 14.81
C LYS A 210 -3.73 -14.98 13.67
N TYR A 211 -3.86 -14.49 12.44
CA TYR A 211 -3.05 -14.95 11.32
C TYR A 211 -1.57 -14.58 11.50
N ILE A 212 -1.30 -13.34 11.93
CA ILE A 212 0.06 -12.86 12.21
C ILE A 212 0.72 -13.77 13.24
N LEU A 213 0.04 -14.01 14.37
CA LEU A 213 0.55 -14.88 15.43
C LEU A 213 0.68 -16.35 14.99
N PHE A 214 -0.27 -16.84 14.18
CA PHE A 214 -0.19 -18.18 13.57
C PHE A 214 1.05 -18.34 12.69
N ILE A 215 1.37 -17.34 11.86
CA ILE A 215 2.57 -17.37 11.04
C ILE A 215 3.83 -17.33 11.90
N ILE A 216 3.89 -16.47 12.92
CA ILE A 216 5.04 -16.39 13.83
C ILE A 216 5.26 -17.70 14.57
N ASP A 217 4.21 -18.28 15.16
CA ASP A 217 4.30 -19.51 15.96
C ASP A 217 4.46 -20.75 15.08
N LYS A 218 3.47 -21.05 14.22
CA LYS A 218 3.39 -22.33 13.51
C LYS A 218 4.24 -22.38 12.25
N PHE A 219 4.30 -21.28 11.50
CA PHE A 219 5.04 -21.25 10.24
C PHE A 219 6.51 -20.89 10.43
N ALA A 220 6.84 -19.89 11.25
CA ALA A 220 8.22 -19.45 11.45
C ALA A 220 8.93 -20.17 12.61
N ASP A 221 8.20 -20.85 13.50
CA ASP A 221 8.75 -21.47 14.71
C ASP A 221 9.48 -20.44 15.61
N SER A 222 8.96 -19.21 15.63
CA SER A 222 9.55 -18.06 16.31
C SER A 222 8.79 -17.70 17.59
N LYS A 223 8.55 -18.70 18.44
CA LYS A 223 7.75 -18.55 19.66
C LYS A 223 8.26 -17.47 20.63
N TRP A 224 9.56 -17.21 20.63
CA TRP A 224 10.18 -16.16 21.45
C TRP A 224 9.58 -14.76 21.20
N LEU A 225 9.10 -14.48 19.98
CA LEU A 225 8.38 -13.24 19.67
C LEU A 225 6.99 -13.20 20.31
N ILE A 226 6.32 -14.35 20.42
CA ILE A 226 5.01 -14.46 21.09
C ILE A 226 5.20 -14.25 22.60
N ASP A 227 6.27 -14.79 23.17
CA ASP A 227 6.58 -14.67 24.60
C ASP A 227 6.90 -13.22 25.02
N GLU A 228 7.36 -12.38 24.09
CA GLU A 228 7.57 -10.94 24.30
C GLU A 228 6.24 -10.15 24.35
N MET A 229 5.16 -10.69 23.78
CA MET A 229 3.87 -10.00 23.65
C MET A 229 2.93 -10.29 24.83
N LYS A 230 2.13 -9.29 25.22
CA LYS A 230 0.99 -9.50 26.12
C LYS A 230 -0.23 -9.96 25.33
N ILE A 231 -0.43 -11.28 25.23
CA ILE A 231 -1.61 -11.84 24.57
C ILE A 231 -2.82 -11.84 25.52
N VAL A 232 -3.87 -11.12 25.13
CA VAL A 232 -5.16 -11.12 25.81
C VAL A 232 -6.14 -12.06 25.09
N LYS A 233 -6.98 -12.77 25.84
CA LYS A 233 -7.94 -13.76 25.33
C LYS A 233 -9.37 -13.23 25.38
#